data_AF-A0A7L4PWQ1-F1
#
_entry.id   AF-A0A7L4PWQ1-F1
#
_cell.length_a   1.000
_cell.length_b   1.000
_cell.length_c   1.000
_cell.angle_alpha   90.00
_cell.angle_beta   90.00
_cell.angle_gamma   90.00
#
_symmetry.space_group_name_H-M   'P 1'
#
loop_
_entity.id
_entity.type
_entity.pdbx_description
1 polymer ?
#
loop_
_entity_poly.entity_id
_entity_poly.type
_entity_poly.pdbx_seq_one_letter_code
_entity_poly.pdbx_strand_id
1 'polypeptide(L)'
;MIFPRLCKEVGYASTRPCGDQVYFLSRYLIHETGQGHEILEVIPGPDLHGLMRTPAGTRVLAGADEISWYPEKVQLQNRAQLVRLARESGSRCTIFTGHDEHTTFIIDPDLAEFQTLSVYDVTPPRPTLSATLRELEEAGMFGELDVVFEHTLRDISQIDADVYPCRASGFIRTLDADLLLGGERVAGCQTARELLQECYGDEFLVTDICPLSMVAEEPFITRCCRKEREGIGVYGGKFGAVVHWGATPCEIFSAVRDLLAAWRERQ
;
A
#
# COMPACT_ATOMS: atom_id res chain seq x y z
N MET A 1 5.57 -3.31 17.96
CA MET A 1 6.65 -2.79 17.10
C MET A 1 7.10 -1.40 17.54
N ILE A 2 8.40 -1.08 17.43
CA ILE A 2 8.91 0.31 17.47
C ILE A 2 9.46 0.64 16.09
N PHE A 3 8.83 1.61 15.43
CA PHE A 3 9.23 2.08 14.11
C PHE A 3 9.08 3.61 14.06
N PRO A 4 10.18 4.38 14.11
CA PRO A 4 10.16 5.84 14.03
C PRO A 4 9.28 6.34 12.87
N ARG A 5 8.51 7.40 13.11
CA ARG A 5 7.60 7.94 12.10
C ARG A 5 8.36 8.69 11.02
N LEU A 6 9.40 9.41 11.43
CA LEU A 6 10.21 10.22 10.54
C LEU A 6 11.68 9.91 10.82
N CYS A 7 12.48 9.70 9.78
CA CYS A 7 13.92 9.43 9.94
C CYS A 7 14.65 10.55 10.70
N LYS A 8 14.15 11.80 10.64
CA LYS A 8 14.68 12.94 11.42
C LYS A 8 14.55 12.79 12.94
N GLU A 9 13.76 11.82 13.41
CA GLU A 9 13.69 11.46 14.83
C GLU A 9 14.85 10.53 15.27
N VAL A 10 15.64 10.04 14.32
CA VAL A 10 16.74 9.07 14.55
C VAL A 10 18.07 9.79 14.36
N GLY A 11 18.86 9.88 15.43
CA GLY A 11 20.24 10.34 15.37
C GLY A 11 21.22 9.18 15.19
N TYR A 12 22.37 9.44 14.57
CA TYR A 12 23.50 8.52 14.54
C TYR A 12 24.63 9.05 15.43
N ALA A 13 25.02 8.29 16.44
CA ALA A 13 26.01 8.67 17.42
C ALA A 13 27.22 7.73 17.33
N SER A 14 28.22 8.08 16.51
CA SER A 14 29.52 7.38 16.49
C SER A 14 30.59 8.12 17.29
N THR A 15 30.87 9.37 16.92
CA THR A 15 32.00 10.14 17.48
C THR A 15 31.63 11.23 18.48
N ARG A 16 30.34 11.33 18.86
CA ARG A 16 29.78 12.30 19.83
C ARG A 16 30.54 13.65 19.85
N PRO A 17 30.66 14.37 18.72
CA PRO A 17 31.48 15.59 18.63
C PRO A 17 30.96 16.72 19.54
N CYS A 18 29.68 16.66 19.94
CA CYS A 18 29.04 17.57 20.89
C CYS A 18 28.80 16.92 22.27
N GLY A 19 29.61 15.91 22.63
CA GLY A 19 29.41 15.14 23.86
C GLY A 19 28.08 14.39 23.85
N ASP A 20 27.39 14.36 24.99
CA ASP A 20 26.12 13.63 25.16
C ASP A 20 24.89 14.41 24.70
N GLN A 21 25.08 15.54 23.99
CA GLN A 21 23.97 16.30 23.44
C GLN A 21 23.38 15.62 22.20
N VAL A 22 22.06 15.75 22.05
CA VAL A 22 21.29 15.21 20.93
C VAL A 22 20.60 16.32 20.16
N TYR A 23 20.32 16.09 18.87
CA TYR A 23 19.54 17.05 18.08
C TYR A 23 18.12 17.17 18.63
N PHE A 24 17.53 18.36 18.50
CA PHE A 24 16.22 18.71 19.06
C PHE A 24 15.05 17.83 18.62
N LEU A 25 15.16 17.11 17.48
CA LEU A 25 14.17 16.15 16.99
C LEU A 25 14.48 14.70 17.36
N SER A 26 15.70 14.41 17.84
CA SER A 26 16.14 13.05 18.14
C SER A 26 15.33 12.48 19.30
N ARG A 27 14.55 11.45 19.00
CA ARG A 27 13.87 10.59 19.97
C ARG A 27 14.59 9.26 20.15
N TYR A 28 15.35 8.87 19.14
CA TYR A 28 16.12 7.64 19.13
C TYR A 28 17.54 7.90 18.66
N LEU A 29 18.48 7.06 19.10
CA LEU A 29 19.86 7.07 18.63
C LEU A 29 20.28 5.67 18.21
N ILE A 30 20.92 5.57 17.05
CA ILE A 30 21.78 4.45 16.69
C ILE A 30 23.16 4.79 17.25
N HIS A 31 23.61 4.05 18.26
CA HIS A 31 24.88 4.28 18.92
C HIS A 31 25.86 3.17 18.55
N GLU A 32 27.04 3.55 18.06
CA GLU A 32 28.10 2.62 17.70
C GLU A 32 28.94 2.30 18.96
N THR A 33 29.08 1.01 19.25
CA THR A 33 29.86 0.50 20.38
C THR A 33 30.99 -0.40 19.87
N GLY A 34 31.97 -0.72 20.72
CA GLY A 34 33.03 -1.65 20.36
C GLY A 34 32.57 -3.10 20.11
N GLN A 35 31.29 -3.43 20.33
CA GLN A 35 30.70 -4.75 20.12
C GLN A 35 29.67 -4.77 18.97
N GLY A 36 29.40 -3.64 18.33
CA GLY A 36 28.33 -3.47 17.34
C GLY A 36 27.47 -2.24 17.64
N HIS A 37 26.24 -2.23 17.16
CA HIS A 37 25.32 -1.10 17.35
C HIS A 37 24.38 -1.37 18.52
N GLU A 38 23.87 -0.30 19.14
CA GLU A 38 22.71 -0.36 20.04
C GLU A 38 21.69 0.70 19.64
N ILE A 39 20.41 0.42 19.90
CA ILE A 39 19.33 1.40 19.73
C ILE A 39 18.97 1.97 21.09
N LEU A 40 19.02 3.29 21.22
CA LEU A 40 18.66 4.02 22.43
C LEU A 40 17.40 4.86 22.18
N GLU A 41 16.52 4.93 23.17
CA GLU A 41 15.52 5.98 23.30
C GLU A 41 16.12 7.14 24.10
N VAL A 42 15.86 8.36 23.63
CA VAL A 42 16.26 9.61 24.29
C VAL A 42 15.17 10.03 25.27
N ILE A 43 15.54 10.24 26.53
CA ILE A 43 14.65 10.84 27.54
C ILE A 43 14.86 12.36 27.52
N PRO A 44 13.85 13.17 27.14
CA PRO A 44 14.02 14.62 27.01
C PRO A 44 14.50 15.27 28.32
N GLY A 45 15.47 16.18 28.21
CA GLY A 45 15.94 17.00 29.32
C GLY A 45 14.98 18.16 29.64
N PRO A 46 15.20 18.85 30.77
CA PRO A 46 14.41 20.02 31.17
C PRO A 46 14.62 21.23 30.25
N ASP A 47 15.74 21.29 29.53
CA ASP A 47 16.03 22.36 28.58
C ASP A 47 15.53 21.98 27.17
N LEU A 48 14.51 22.69 26.72
CA LEU A 48 13.87 22.50 25.41
C LEU A 48 14.31 23.54 24.38
N HIS A 49 15.28 24.41 24.71
CA HIS A 49 15.75 25.45 23.81
C HIS A 49 16.97 25.00 22.99
N GLY A 50 17.15 25.59 21.81
CA GLY A 50 18.31 25.34 20.96
C GLY A 50 18.25 24.08 20.10
N LEU A 51 19.26 23.95 19.23
CA LEU A 51 19.41 22.87 18.25
C LEU A 51 19.92 21.58 18.87
N MET A 52 20.88 21.71 19.80
CA MET A 52 21.50 20.61 20.55
C MET A 52 20.98 20.68 21.98
N ARG A 53 20.49 19.55 22.49
CA ARG A 53 19.86 19.45 23.80
C ARG A 53 20.54 18.39 24.64
N THR A 54 20.67 18.66 25.93
CA THR A 54 21.16 17.67 26.88
C THR A 54 19.99 16.77 27.30
N PRO A 55 20.02 15.47 26.99
CA PRO A 55 18.97 14.56 27.45
C PRO A 55 19.03 14.37 28.97
N ALA A 56 17.89 14.06 29.59
CA ALA A 56 17.87 13.63 31.00
C ALA A 56 18.47 12.23 31.19
N GLY A 57 18.51 11.44 30.11
CA GLY A 57 19.10 10.12 30.06
C GLY A 57 18.77 9.41 28.76
N THR A 58 19.20 8.15 28.66
CA THR A 58 18.86 7.25 27.56
C THR A 58 18.39 5.90 28.09
N ARG A 59 17.61 5.19 27.29
CA ARG A 59 17.15 3.83 27.59
C ARG A 59 17.49 2.91 26.43
N VAL A 60 18.19 1.81 26.70
CA VAL A 60 18.50 0.80 25.67
C VAL A 60 17.21 0.10 25.26
N LEU A 61 16.95 0.05 23.95
CA LEU A 61 15.82 -0.66 23.35
C LEU A 61 16.23 -1.99 22.73
N ALA A 62 17.43 -2.04 22.13
CA ALA A 62 18.03 -3.22 21.54
C ALA A 62 19.57 -3.17 21.65
N GLY A 63 20.18 -4.28 22.04
CA GLY A 63 21.63 -4.47 22.11
C GLY A 63 22.26 -5.00 20.82
N ALA A 64 23.59 -5.11 20.80
CA ALA A 64 24.36 -5.49 19.61
C ALA A 64 24.08 -6.91 19.09
N ASP A 65 23.67 -7.83 19.96
CA ASP A 65 23.27 -9.20 19.63
C ASP A 65 21.85 -9.31 19.08
N GLU A 66 21.05 -8.24 19.21
CA GLU A 66 19.66 -8.18 18.77
C GLU A 66 19.48 -7.46 17.42
N ILE A 67 20.54 -6.83 16.91
CA ILE A 67 20.52 -5.90 15.77
C ILE A 67 21.18 -6.50 14.53
N SER A 68 20.51 -6.37 13.38
CA SER A 68 21.15 -6.45 12.07
C SER A 68 21.06 -5.13 11.31
N TRP A 69 21.98 -4.92 10.38
CA TRP A 69 21.93 -3.80 9.44
C TRP A 69 21.60 -4.37 8.06
N TYR A 70 20.50 -3.91 7.46
CA TYR A 70 20.10 -4.33 6.13
C TYR A 70 21.10 -3.80 5.07
N PRO A 71 21.69 -4.67 4.23
CA PRO A 71 22.89 -4.31 3.46
C PRO A 71 22.62 -3.35 2.30
N GLU A 72 21.39 -3.32 1.78
CA GLU A 72 21.03 -2.50 0.62
C GLU A 72 20.33 -1.21 1.02
N LYS A 73 20.42 -0.20 0.15
CA LYS A 73 19.66 1.04 0.33
C LYS A 73 18.19 0.84 -0.06
N VAL A 74 17.29 1.46 0.70
CA VAL A 74 15.84 1.25 0.56
C VAL A 74 15.06 2.56 0.48
N GLN A 75 13.83 2.47 -0.04
CA GLN A 75 12.84 3.56 0.07
C GLN A 75 12.29 3.60 1.50
N LEU A 76 12.78 4.53 2.32
CA LEU A 76 12.39 4.63 3.74
C LEU A 76 10.91 4.95 3.96
N GLN A 77 10.24 5.52 2.96
CA GLN A 77 8.81 5.81 3.03
C GLN A 77 7.92 4.59 2.73
N ASN A 78 8.47 3.51 2.17
CA ASN A 78 7.72 2.25 1.99
C ASN A 78 7.77 1.42 3.29
N ARG A 79 7.02 1.88 4.29
CA ARG A 79 6.99 1.28 5.63
C ARG A 79 6.61 -0.20 5.64
N ALA A 80 5.62 -0.60 4.85
CA ALA A 80 5.20 -1.99 4.75
C ALA A 80 6.34 -2.89 4.28
N GLN A 81 7.10 -2.45 3.27
CA GLN A 81 8.27 -3.18 2.79
C GLN A 81 9.38 -3.25 3.84
N LEU A 82 9.66 -2.16 4.57
CA LEU A 82 10.67 -2.20 5.63
C LEU A 82 10.30 -3.20 6.73
N VAL A 83 9.02 -3.29 7.12
CA VAL A 83 8.56 -4.28 8.10
C VAL A 83 8.72 -5.70 7.54
N ARG A 84 8.41 -5.95 6.26
CA ARG A 84 8.65 -7.27 5.61
C ARG A 84 10.13 -7.65 5.68
N LEU A 85 11.02 -6.75 5.26
CA LEU A 85 12.48 -6.97 5.29
C LEU A 85 13.01 -7.18 6.71
N ALA A 86 12.50 -6.45 7.70
CA ALA A 86 12.88 -6.62 9.09
C ALA A 86 12.46 -7.99 9.64
N ARG A 87 11.28 -8.50 9.25
CA ARG A 87 10.86 -9.86 9.62
C ARG A 87 11.73 -10.93 8.97
N GLU A 88 12.08 -10.73 7.70
CA GLU A 88 12.94 -11.64 6.95
C GLU A 88 14.38 -11.71 7.48
N SER A 89 14.88 -10.64 8.10
CA SER A 89 16.23 -10.64 8.69
C SER A 89 16.36 -11.57 9.90
N GLY A 90 15.25 -11.93 10.55
CA GLY A 90 15.22 -12.79 11.74
C GLY A 90 15.83 -12.15 12.99
N SER A 91 16.20 -10.87 12.94
CA SER A 91 16.68 -10.10 14.09
C SER A 91 15.51 -9.46 14.81
N ARG A 92 15.69 -9.17 16.10
CA ARG A 92 14.71 -8.40 16.87
C ARG A 92 14.64 -6.95 16.38
N CYS A 93 15.79 -6.40 15.99
CA CYS A 93 15.91 -5.06 15.44
C CYS A 93 16.66 -5.07 14.11
N THR A 94 16.18 -4.30 13.13
CA THR A 94 16.82 -4.14 11.82
C THR A 94 17.00 -2.65 11.54
N ILE A 95 18.24 -2.23 11.26
CA ILE A 95 18.60 -0.88 10.83
C ILE A 95 18.56 -0.82 9.30
N PHE A 96 18.01 0.26 8.75
CA PHE A 96 17.92 0.51 7.32
C PHE A 96 18.59 1.83 6.96
N THR A 97 19.23 1.85 5.79
CA THR A 97 19.78 3.07 5.18
C THR A 97 18.96 3.45 3.96
N GLY A 98 18.51 4.70 3.90
CA GLY A 98 17.79 5.27 2.77
C GLY A 98 18.69 5.55 1.57
N HIS A 99 18.08 5.77 0.41
CA HIS A 99 18.82 6.24 -0.78
C HIS A 99 19.57 7.57 -0.54
N ASP A 100 19.05 8.39 0.38
CA ASP A 100 19.58 9.69 0.80
C ASP A 100 20.49 9.60 2.05
N GLU A 101 20.92 8.40 2.44
CA GLU A 101 21.78 8.10 3.60
C GLU A 101 21.15 8.35 4.97
N HIS A 102 19.89 8.81 5.05
CA HIS A 102 19.18 8.80 6.32
C HIS A 102 19.01 7.36 6.82
N THR A 103 18.99 7.18 8.14
CA THR A 103 18.78 5.87 8.73
C THR A 103 17.47 5.83 9.52
N THR A 104 16.91 4.63 9.59
CA THR A 104 15.81 4.31 10.50
C THR A 104 16.00 2.88 10.99
N PHE A 105 15.14 2.43 11.90
CA PHE A 105 15.17 1.06 12.39
C PHE A 105 13.76 0.57 12.67
N ILE A 106 13.61 -0.74 12.78
CA ILE A 106 12.38 -1.39 13.22
C ILE A 106 12.74 -2.41 14.30
N ILE A 107 12.08 -2.32 15.46
CA ILE A 107 12.17 -3.29 16.56
C ILE A 107 10.85 -4.06 16.64
N ASP A 108 10.93 -5.38 16.83
CA ASP A 108 9.80 -6.29 16.98
C ASP A 108 8.79 -6.10 15.81
N PRO A 109 9.22 -6.38 14.55
CA PRO A 109 8.45 -6.03 13.36
C PRO A 109 7.16 -6.86 13.24
N ASP A 110 6.02 -6.17 13.12
CA ASP A 110 4.70 -6.80 13.02
C ASP A 110 3.82 -6.10 11.96
N LEU A 111 3.36 -6.86 10.96
CA LEU A 111 2.45 -6.35 9.93
C LEU A 111 1.00 -6.32 10.40
N ALA A 112 0.64 -7.00 11.50
CA ALA A 112 -0.70 -6.95 12.05
C ALA A 112 -1.07 -5.55 12.59
N GLU A 113 -0.07 -4.69 12.82
CA GLU A 113 -0.28 -3.28 13.16
C GLU A 113 -0.71 -2.41 11.95
N PHE A 114 -0.63 -2.94 10.72
CA PHE A 114 -1.02 -2.24 9.49
C PHE A 114 -2.45 -2.60 9.10
N GLN A 115 -3.18 -1.62 8.56
CA GLN A 115 -4.51 -1.87 8.01
C GLN A 115 -4.38 -2.59 6.67
N THR A 116 -4.94 -3.79 6.56
CA THR A 116 -5.10 -4.46 5.27
C THR A 116 -6.19 -3.80 4.45
N LEU A 117 -5.89 -3.50 3.18
CA LEU A 117 -6.84 -3.01 2.18
C LEU A 117 -6.91 -4.01 1.03
N SER A 118 -8.08 -4.61 0.83
CA SER A 118 -8.30 -5.60 -0.24
C SER A 118 -8.50 -4.90 -1.59
N VAL A 119 -7.71 -5.27 -2.58
CA VAL A 119 -7.73 -4.70 -3.93
C VAL A 119 -8.31 -5.70 -4.90
N TYR A 120 -9.44 -5.37 -5.52
CA TYR A 120 -10.07 -6.22 -6.54
C TYR A 120 -9.92 -5.59 -7.92
N ASP A 121 -9.33 -6.32 -8.87
CA ASP A 121 -9.11 -5.85 -10.24
C ASP A 121 -9.24 -7.02 -11.24
N VAL A 122 -9.23 -6.71 -12.54
CA VAL A 122 -9.34 -7.71 -13.60
C VAL A 122 -8.19 -7.63 -14.59
N THR A 123 -7.88 -8.77 -15.22
CA THR A 123 -6.89 -8.89 -16.29
C THR A 123 -7.35 -9.96 -17.30
N PRO A 124 -6.92 -9.98 -18.57
CA PRO A 124 -6.39 -8.86 -19.35
C PRO A 124 -7.44 -7.73 -19.51
N PRO A 125 -7.05 -6.46 -19.79
CA PRO A 125 -5.69 -5.97 -20.04
C PRO A 125 -4.88 -5.86 -18.74
N ARG A 126 -3.79 -5.09 -18.72
CA ARG A 126 -3.03 -4.84 -17.49
C ARG A 126 -4.00 -4.38 -16.36
N PRO A 127 -3.97 -5.00 -15.16
CA PRO A 127 -4.83 -4.63 -14.04
C PRO A 127 -4.39 -3.29 -13.48
N THR A 128 -4.92 -2.21 -14.05
CA THR A 128 -4.40 -0.85 -13.86
C THR A 128 -4.50 -0.35 -12.43
N LEU A 129 -5.54 -0.70 -11.66
CA LEU A 129 -5.61 -0.32 -10.25
C LEU A 129 -4.55 -1.04 -9.44
N SER A 130 -4.48 -2.37 -9.58
CA SER A 130 -3.49 -3.18 -8.86
C SER A 130 -2.07 -2.75 -9.20
N ALA A 131 -1.79 -2.48 -10.48
CA ALA A 131 -0.48 -2.06 -10.93
C ALA A 131 -0.10 -0.68 -10.40
N THR A 132 -1.00 0.30 -10.49
CA THR A 132 -0.75 1.65 -9.98
C THR A 132 -0.57 1.68 -8.46
N LEU A 133 -1.33 0.89 -7.71
CA LEU A 133 -1.13 0.78 -6.25
C LEU A 133 0.26 0.24 -5.90
N ARG A 134 0.76 -0.77 -6.62
CA ARG A 134 2.12 -1.29 -6.42
C ARG A 134 3.19 -0.24 -6.73
N GLU A 135 3.04 0.49 -7.83
CA GLU A 135 3.96 1.57 -8.23
C GLU A 135 3.98 2.70 -7.18
N LEU A 136 2.81 3.07 -6.65
CA LEU A 136 2.70 4.08 -5.58
C LEU A 136 3.28 3.57 -4.24
N GLU A 137 3.06 2.29 -3.90
CA GLU A 137 3.66 1.65 -2.72
C GLU A 137 5.19 1.63 -2.83
N GLU A 138 5.73 1.21 -3.97
CA GLU A 138 7.16 1.20 -4.26
C GLU A 138 7.78 2.60 -4.16
N ALA A 139 7.07 3.62 -4.65
CA ALA A 139 7.47 5.02 -4.50
C ALA A 139 7.38 5.56 -3.06
N GLY A 140 6.80 4.79 -2.12
CA GLY A 140 6.64 5.18 -0.71
C GLY A 140 5.49 6.15 -0.46
N MET A 141 4.55 6.30 -1.39
CA MET A 141 3.45 7.28 -1.29
C MET A 141 2.54 7.02 -0.10
N PHE A 142 2.42 5.77 0.34
CA PHE A 142 1.53 5.37 1.44
C PHE A 142 2.22 5.34 2.82
N GLY A 143 3.42 5.91 2.95
CA GLY A 143 4.21 5.87 4.19
C GLY A 143 3.52 6.45 5.43
N GLU A 144 2.53 7.32 5.29
CA GLU A 144 1.80 7.84 6.46
C GLU A 144 0.54 7.03 6.80
N LEU A 145 0.18 6.07 5.96
CA LEU A 145 -1.12 5.40 6.04
C LEU A 145 -1.07 4.06 6.77
N ASP A 146 0.10 3.51 7.11
CA ASP A 146 0.27 2.17 7.70
C ASP A 146 -0.70 1.14 7.07
N VAL A 147 -0.61 0.99 5.75
CA VAL A 147 -1.47 0.11 4.95
C VAL A 147 -0.67 -1.00 4.30
N VAL A 148 -1.29 -2.18 4.17
CA VAL A 148 -0.84 -3.26 3.30
C VAL A 148 -1.93 -3.62 2.30
N PHE A 149 -1.55 -3.95 1.07
CA PHE A 149 -2.50 -4.24 -0.01
C PHE A 149 -2.57 -5.75 -0.27
N GLU A 150 -3.79 -6.28 -0.31
CA GLU A 150 -4.05 -7.67 -0.71
C GLU A 150 -4.74 -7.70 -2.07
N HIS A 151 -4.00 -8.12 -3.10
CA HIS A 151 -4.47 -8.05 -4.48
C HIS A 151 -5.17 -9.34 -4.92
N THR A 152 -6.45 -9.23 -5.27
CA THR A 152 -7.25 -10.29 -5.89
C THR A 152 -7.54 -9.91 -7.34
N LEU A 153 -6.98 -10.68 -8.28
CA LEU A 153 -7.14 -10.46 -9.71
C LEU A 153 -8.02 -11.55 -10.33
N ARG A 154 -9.02 -11.17 -11.12
CA ARG A 154 -9.75 -12.12 -11.97
C ARG A 154 -9.18 -12.10 -13.37
N ASP A 155 -8.80 -13.28 -13.84
CA ASP A 155 -8.38 -13.50 -15.22
C ASP A 155 -9.60 -13.77 -16.12
N ILE A 156 -9.97 -12.79 -16.91
CA ILE A 156 -11.07 -12.83 -17.88
C ILE A 156 -10.78 -13.84 -18.99
N SER A 157 -9.51 -14.12 -19.32
CA SER A 157 -9.18 -15.10 -20.37
C SER A 157 -9.56 -16.54 -19.99
N GLN A 158 -9.83 -16.79 -18.72
CA GLN A 158 -10.30 -18.08 -18.21
C GLN A 158 -11.82 -18.27 -18.33
N ILE A 159 -12.54 -17.23 -18.78
CA ILE A 159 -13.99 -17.27 -18.94
C ILE A 159 -14.30 -17.84 -20.32
N ASP A 160 -15.12 -18.89 -20.36
CA ASP A 160 -15.59 -19.46 -21.62
C ASP A 160 -16.63 -18.52 -22.27
N ALA A 161 -16.14 -17.62 -23.13
CA ALA A 161 -16.91 -16.63 -23.86
C ALA A 161 -16.48 -16.54 -25.33
N ASP A 162 -17.44 -16.22 -26.19
CA ASP A 162 -17.24 -16.01 -27.62
C ASP A 162 -16.87 -14.55 -27.93
N VAL A 163 -17.28 -13.62 -27.05
CA VAL A 163 -17.01 -12.17 -27.14
C VAL A 163 -16.57 -11.63 -25.78
N TYR A 164 -15.52 -10.81 -25.79
CA TYR A 164 -14.91 -10.22 -24.59
C TYR A 164 -15.10 -8.69 -24.54
N PRO A 165 -14.81 -8.01 -23.40
CA PRO A 165 -15.16 -6.60 -23.25
C PRO A 165 -14.42 -5.63 -24.18
N CYS A 166 -13.12 -5.83 -24.38
CA CYS A 166 -12.26 -4.81 -24.98
C CYS A 166 -11.07 -5.38 -25.75
N ARG A 167 -10.81 -4.85 -26.95
CA ARG A 167 -9.70 -5.23 -27.83
C ARG A 167 -8.33 -4.97 -27.19
N ALA A 168 -8.21 -3.97 -26.32
CA ALA A 168 -6.98 -3.67 -25.59
C ALA A 168 -6.48 -4.84 -24.73
N SER A 169 -7.36 -5.80 -24.42
CA SER A 169 -7.05 -7.04 -23.70
C SER A 169 -6.40 -8.11 -24.60
N GLY A 170 -6.28 -7.86 -25.91
CA GLY A 170 -5.71 -8.80 -26.88
C GLY A 170 -6.68 -9.86 -27.40
N PHE A 171 -7.97 -9.78 -27.05
CA PHE A 171 -8.98 -10.72 -27.55
C PHE A 171 -9.33 -10.46 -29.03
N ILE A 172 -9.63 -11.54 -29.74
CA ILE A 172 -9.95 -11.50 -31.18
C ILE A 172 -11.32 -10.86 -31.41
N ARG A 173 -12.34 -11.28 -30.65
CA ARG A 173 -13.71 -10.75 -30.76
C ARG A 173 -14.09 -9.99 -29.50
N THR A 174 -14.48 -8.72 -29.65
CA THR A 174 -14.76 -7.83 -28.52
C THR A 174 -15.97 -6.91 -28.72
N LEU A 175 -16.64 -6.56 -27.60
CA LEU A 175 -17.81 -5.70 -27.56
C LEU A 175 -17.55 -4.28 -28.05
N ASP A 176 -16.33 -3.77 -27.85
CA ASP A 176 -15.94 -2.40 -28.19
C ASP A 176 -15.56 -2.20 -29.66
N ALA A 177 -15.38 -3.29 -30.43
CA ALA A 177 -14.79 -3.23 -31.76
C ALA A 177 -15.52 -4.04 -32.84
N ASP A 178 -16.27 -5.07 -32.46
CA ASP A 178 -16.86 -6.01 -33.41
C ASP A 178 -18.40 -6.00 -33.36
N LEU A 179 -19.03 -6.31 -34.50
CA LEU A 179 -20.48 -6.50 -34.60
C LEU A 179 -20.88 -7.85 -34.02
N LEU A 180 -22.00 -7.89 -33.30
CA LEU A 180 -22.59 -9.11 -32.75
C LEU A 180 -23.80 -9.56 -33.56
N LEU A 181 -24.02 -10.87 -33.63
CA LEU A 181 -25.06 -11.47 -34.49
C LEU A 181 -26.19 -12.14 -33.70
N GLY A 182 -26.05 -12.31 -32.38
CA GLY A 182 -27.01 -13.00 -31.52
C GLY A 182 -26.56 -14.42 -31.18
N GLY A 183 -26.93 -14.88 -29.97
CA GLY A 183 -26.60 -16.22 -29.47
C GLY A 183 -25.19 -16.39 -28.91
N GLU A 184 -24.33 -15.37 -29.01
CA GLU A 184 -22.98 -15.41 -28.45
C GLU A 184 -22.97 -15.36 -26.92
N ARG A 185 -21.99 -16.03 -26.32
CA ARG A 185 -21.64 -15.92 -24.90
C ARG A 185 -20.68 -14.76 -24.72
N VAL A 186 -21.03 -13.83 -23.84
CA VAL A 186 -20.31 -12.59 -23.64
C VAL A 186 -19.72 -12.55 -22.24
N ALA A 187 -18.41 -12.31 -22.14
CA ALA A 187 -17.79 -11.92 -20.89
C ALA A 187 -18.00 -10.41 -20.69
N GLY A 188 -18.75 -10.01 -19.68
CA GLY A 188 -19.12 -8.61 -19.50
C GLY A 188 -19.83 -8.31 -18.19
N CYS A 189 -19.72 -7.07 -17.71
CA CYS A 189 -20.42 -6.61 -16.51
C CYS A 189 -21.79 -6.03 -16.86
N GLN A 190 -22.41 -5.32 -15.93
CA GLN A 190 -23.70 -4.65 -16.18
C GLN A 190 -23.66 -3.69 -17.39
N THR A 191 -22.56 -2.99 -17.64
CA THR A 191 -22.43 -2.13 -18.83
C THR A 191 -22.52 -2.91 -20.13
N ALA A 192 -21.98 -4.14 -20.17
CA ALA A 192 -22.13 -5.01 -21.34
C ALA A 192 -23.58 -5.43 -21.53
N ARG A 193 -24.30 -5.77 -20.44
CA ARG A 193 -25.73 -6.13 -20.51
C ARG A 193 -26.57 -4.99 -21.06
N GLU A 194 -26.35 -3.77 -20.58
CA GLU A 194 -27.06 -2.56 -21.03
C GLU A 194 -26.75 -2.28 -22.51
N LEU A 195 -25.48 -2.35 -22.91
CA LEU A 195 -25.08 -2.20 -24.31
C LEU A 195 -25.76 -3.24 -25.24
N LEU A 196 -25.76 -4.50 -24.83
CA LEU A 196 -26.38 -5.58 -25.60
C LEU A 196 -27.89 -5.37 -25.72
N GLN A 197 -28.55 -5.05 -24.62
CA GLN A 197 -29.98 -4.80 -24.61
C GLN A 197 -30.38 -3.61 -25.51
N GLU A 198 -29.64 -2.50 -25.45
CA GLU A 198 -29.95 -1.28 -26.21
C GLU A 198 -29.65 -1.44 -27.71
N CYS A 199 -28.57 -2.14 -28.07
CA CYS A 199 -28.10 -2.21 -29.46
C CYS A 199 -28.53 -3.48 -30.20
N TYR A 200 -28.77 -4.59 -29.48
CA TYR A 200 -28.95 -5.92 -30.07
C TYR A 200 -30.14 -6.72 -29.49
N GLY A 201 -30.71 -6.31 -28.35
CA GLY A 201 -31.80 -7.03 -27.67
C GLY A 201 -31.31 -8.11 -26.70
N ASP A 202 -32.18 -9.07 -26.37
CA ASP A 202 -32.00 -10.00 -25.24
C ASP A 202 -31.40 -11.38 -25.60
N GLU A 203 -30.82 -11.55 -26.79
CA GLU A 203 -30.35 -12.86 -27.29
C GLU A 203 -28.91 -13.23 -26.88
N PHE A 204 -28.44 -12.79 -25.70
CA PHE A 204 -27.05 -12.99 -25.27
C PHE A 204 -26.95 -13.58 -23.86
N LEU A 205 -25.99 -14.50 -23.68
CA LEU A 205 -25.63 -15.01 -22.35
C LEU A 205 -24.44 -14.24 -21.81
N VAL A 206 -24.63 -13.46 -20.73
CA VAL A 206 -23.57 -12.62 -20.17
C VAL A 206 -23.01 -13.18 -18.86
N THR A 207 -21.74 -13.60 -18.90
CA THR A 207 -20.96 -14.01 -17.72
C THR A 207 -20.32 -12.79 -17.07
N ASP A 208 -20.63 -12.57 -15.78
CA ASP A 208 -20.17 -11.38 -15.07
C ASP A 208 -18.66 -11.40 -14.81
N ILE A 209 -18.02 -10.27 -15.09
CA ILE A 209 -16.59 -10.03 -14.89
C ILE A 209 -16.31 -8.86 -13.96
N CYS A 210 -17.33 -8.24 -13.38
CA CYS A 210 -17.16 -7.01 -12.63
C CYS A 210 -16.25 -7.23 -11.42
N PRO A 211 -15.16 -6.46 -11.24
CA PRO A 211 -14.34 -6.62 -10.03
C PRO A 211 -15.10 -6.20 -8.77
N LEU A 212 -16.12 -5.35 -8.89
CA LEU A 212 -17.02 -5.01 -7.77
C LEU A 212 -17.86 -6.20 -7.29
N SER A 213 -18.19 -7.18 -8.15
CA SER A 213 -18.91 -8.38 -7.72
C SER A 213 -18.01 -9.44 -7.10
N MET A 214 -16.69 -9.26 -7.17
CA MET A 214 -15.69 -10.13 -6.54
C MET A 214 -15.44 -9.80 -5.07
N VAL A 215 -15.93 -8.65 -4.60
CA VAL A 215 -15.63 -8.14 -3.27
C VAL A 215 -16.09 -9.14 -2.20
N ALA A 216 -15.16 -9.53 -1.34
CA ALA A 216 -15.39 -10.44 -0.22
C ALA A 216 -15.02 -9.81 1.13
N GLU A 217 -14.01 -8.94 1.17
CA GLU A 217 -13.43 -8.38 2.39
C GLU A 217 -13.61 -6.85 2.50
N GLU A 218 -13.40 -6.31 3.71
CA GLU A 218 -13.46 -4.88 4.03
C GLU A 218 -12.23 -4.43 4.83
N PRO A 219 -11.74 -3.19 4.65
CA PRO A 219 -12.13 -2.27 3.59
C PRO A 219 -11.58 -2.75 2.24
N PHE A 220 -12.26 -2.41 1.15
CA PHE A 220 -11.80 -2.75 -0.21
C PHE A 220 -11.66 -1.54 -1.13
N ILE A 221 -10.89 -1.69 -2.20
CA ILE A 221 -10.86 -0.78 -3.34
C ILE A 221 -10.97 -1.54 -4.66
N THR A 222 -11.76 -1.04 -5.60
CA THR A 222 -11.94 -1.66 -6.92
C THR A 222 -12.27 -0.64 -8.01
N ARG A 223 -12.34 -1.09 -9.27
CA ARG A 223 -12.68 -0.23 -10.43
C ARG A 223 -14.09 -0.43 -10.96
N CYS A 224 -14.66 0.66 -11.48
CA CYS A 224 -15.89 0.62 -12.27
C CYS A 224 -15.83 1.62 -13.44
N CYS A 225 -16.47 1.30 -14.57
CA CYS A 225 -16.61 2.24 -15.71
C CYS A 225 -17.79 3.19 -15.53
N ARG A 226 -18.66 2.91 -14.58
CA ARG A 226 -19.85 3.71 -14.30
C ARG A 226 -19.48 4.77 -13.27
N LYS A 227 -19.27 6.00 -13.73
CA LYS A 227 -18.86 7.13 -12.90
C LYS A 227 -19.82 7.39 -11.74
N GLU A 228 -21.11 7.16 -11.93
CA GLU A 228 -22.14 7.31 -10.90
C GLU A 228 -22.00 6.29 -9.75
N ARG A 229 -21.17 5.25 -9.90
CA ARG A 229 -20.85 4.28 -8.84
C ARG A 229 -19.55 4.59 -8.11
N GLU A 230 -18.79 5.59 -8.57
CA GLU A 230 -17.54 6.02 -7.94
C GLU A 230 -17.79 6.62 -6.55
N GLY A 231 -16.82 6.45 -5.65
CA GLY A 231 -16.85 7.02 -4.31
C GLY A 231 -16.57 6.00 -3.21
N ILE A 232 -16.60 6.48 -1.97
CA ILE A 232 -16.49 5.68 -0.75
C ILE A 232 -17.90 5.41 -0.24
N GLY A 233 -18.21 4.15 0.05
CA GLY A 233 -19.55 3.77 0.48
C GLY A 233 -19.69 2.28 0.72
N VAL A 234 -20.95 1.85 0.84
CA VAL A 234 -21.31 0.44 1.00
C VAL A 234 -21.77 -0.12 -0.34
N TYR A 235 -21.08 -1.13 -0.84
CA TYR A 235 -21.38 -1.82 -2.09
C TYR A 235 -21.57 -3.31 -1.80
N GLY A 236 -22.74 -3.87 -2.16
CA GLY A 236 -23.03 -5.28 -1.88
C GLY A 236 -22.97 -5.64 -0.38
N GLY A 237 -23.22 -4.68 0.51
CA GLY A 237 -23.12 -4.85 1.96
C GLY A 237 -21.70 -4.69 2.53
N LYS A 238 -20.70 -4.39 1.70
CA LYS A 238 -19.30 -4.23 2.08
C LYS A 238 -18.85 -2.78 1.99
N PHE A 239 -18.11 -2.26 2.96
CA PHE A 239 -17.57 -0.89 2.91
C PHE A 239 -16.26 -0.83 2.12
N GLY A 240 -16.17 0.13 1.20
CA GLY A 240 -14.99 0.30 0.36
C GLY A 240 -15.05 1.51 -0.55
N ALA A 241 -14.08 1.60 -1.46
CA ALA A 241 -14.01 2.62 -2.49
C ALA A 241 -14.12 2.01 -3.89
N VAL A 242 -14.90 2.66 -4.74
CA VAL A 242 -14.93 2.39 -6.18
C VAL A 242 -14.31 3.59 -6.88
N VAL A 243 -13.31 3.37 -7.72
CA VAL A 243 -12.69 4.41 -8.55
C VAL A 243 -12.96 4.15 -10.03
N HIS A 244 -13.01 5.21 -10.84
CA HIS A 244 -13.28 5.05 -12.26
C HIS A 244 -12.13 4.34 -13.01
N TRP A 245 -12.40 3.63 -14.11
CA TRP A 245 -11.33 3.06 -14.98
C TRP A 245 -10.40 4.12 -15.59
N GLY A 246 -10.87 5.35 -15.69
CA GLY A 246 -10.06 6.51 -16.10
C GLY A 246 -9.33 7.20 -14.95
N ALA A 247 -9.43 6.72 -13.70
CA ALA A 247 -8.83 7.38 -12.55
C ALA A 247 -7.30 7.41 -12.67
N THR A 248 -6.75 8.59 -12.41
CA THR A 248 -5.31 8.89 -12.35
C THR A 248 -4.67 8.32 -11.09
N PRO A 249 -3.33 8.18 -11.04
CA PRO A 249 -2.64 7.77 -9.81
C PRO A 249 -2.94 8.66 -8.60
N CYS A 250 -3.14 9.97 -8.82
CA CYS A 250 -3.49 10.92 -7.75
C CYS A 250 -4.89 10.68 -7.18
N GLU A 251 -5.86 10.39 -8.04
CA GLU A 251 -7.23 10.04 -7.62
C GLU A 251 -7.24 8.71 -6.87
N ILE A 252 -6.49 7.70 -7.34
CA ILE A 252 -6.35 6.41 -6.65
C ILE A 252 -5.72 6.60 -5.26
N PHE A 253 -4.61 7.36 -5.17
CA PHE A 253 -3.97 7.67 -3.90
C PHE A 253 -4.93 8.36 -2.92
N SER A 254 -5.65 9.38 -3.40
CA SER A 254 -6.62 10.11 -2.59
C SER A 254 -7.76 9.20 -2.11
N ALA A 255 -8.29 8.34 -2.98
CA ALA A 255 -9.32 7.38 -2.62
C ALA A 255 -8.85 6.40 -1.53
N VAL A 256 -7.61 5.89 -1.60
CA VAL A 256 -7.04 5.04 -0.54
C VAL A 256 -6.93 5.79 0.78
N ARG A 257 -6.36 7.01 0.77
CA ARG A 257 -6.21 7.83 1.97
C ARG A 257 -7.55 8.11 2.63
N ASP A 258 -8.52 8.56 1.85
CA ASP A 258 -9.82 8.98 2.34
C ASP A 258 -10.64 7.75 2.81
N LEU A 259 -10.53 6.61 2.12
CA LEU A 259 -11.12 5.34 2.53
C LEU A 259 -10.59 4.87 3.88
N LEU A 260 -9.26 4.87 4.06
CA LEU A 260 -8.65 4.41 5.31
C LEU A 260 -9.00 5.33 6.49
N ALA A 261 -9.08 6.64 6.27
CA ALA A 261 -9.56 7.58 7.28
C ALA A 261 -11.01 7.25 7.69
N ALA A 262 -11.91 7.13 6.71
CA ALA A 262 -13.31 6.81 6.97
C ALA A 262 -13.51 5.42 7.60
N TRP A 263 -12.69 4.43 7.24
CA TRP A 263 -12.73 3.10 7.84
C TRP A 263 -12.35 3.12 9.32
N ARG A 264 -11.29 3.85 9.67
CA ARG A 264 -10.82 3.97 11.06
C ARG A 264 -11.81 4.68 11.97
N GLU A 265 -12.57 5.65 11.45
CA GLU A 265 -13.64 6.31 12.19
C GLU A 265 -14.83 5.38 12.50
N ARG A 266 -14.93 4.24 11.81
CA ARG A 266 -16.01 3.25 12.00
C ARG A 266 -15.66 2.13 12.97
N GLN A 267 -14.40 2.02 13.39
CA GLN A 267 -13.92 1.03 14.36
C GLN A 267 -14.07 1.56 15.79
#